data_AF-A0A0F9HNC6-F1
#
_entry.id   AF-A0A0F9HNC6-F1
#
_cell.length_a   1.000
_cell.length_b   1.000
_cell.length_c   1.000
_cell.angle_alpha   90.00
_cell.angle_beta   90.00
_cell.angle_gamma   90.00
#
_symmetry.space_group_name_H-M   'P 1'
#
loop_
_entity.id
_entity.type
_entity.pdbx_description
1 polymer ?
#
loop_
_entity_poly.entity_id
_entity_poly.type
_entity_poly.pdbx_seq_one_letter_code
_entity_poly.pdbx_strand_id
1 'polypeptide(L)'
;PEGIAPPKYQPKHRKKPTAQEENTLRAVSKEVAAYLDFALEPKGIRKHRFIRELFQLYRKLALPVFLQTLERALKYRITEMETVERIAVLYLSHGRYETPSVDINEEFQTRPSYLEGRLSDDVDLSIYDKILDEDDGE
;
A
#
# COMPACT_ATOMS: atom_id res chain seq x y z
N PRO A 1 35.85 -24.10 16.44
CA PRO A 1 35.10 -25.37 16.26
C PRO A 1 35.07 -25.70 14.77
N GLU A 2 35.33 -26.96 14.41
CA GLU A 2 35.27 -27.42 13.01
C GLU A 2 33.84 -27.33 12.49
N GLY A 3 33.67 -26.67 11.35
CA GLY A 3 32.35 -26.30 10.80
C GLY A 3 31.53 -27.52 10.37
N ILE A 4 30.25 -27.49 10.73
CA ILE A 4 29.27 -28.54 10.38
C ILE A 4 29.29 -28.79 8.86
N ALA A 5 29.35 -30.07 8.48
CA ALA A 5 29.36 -30.49 7.08
C ALA A 5 28.14 -29.93 6.31
N PRO A 6 28.31 -29.50 5.05
CA PRO A 6 27.23 -28.92 4.27
C PRO A 6 26.08 -29.92 4.12
N PRO A 7 24.80 -29.45 4.16
CA PRO A 7 23.64 -30.31 4.12
C PRO A 7 23.57 -31.12 2.82
N LYS A 8 23.22 -32.40 2.95
CA LYS A 8 23.17 -33.40 1.86
C LYS A 8 22.20 -33.04 0.73
N TYR A 9 21.21 -32.19 1.02
CA TYR A 9 20.22 -31.71 0.06
C TYR A 9 20.13 -30.18 0.10
N GLN A 10 20.27 -29.55 -1.07
CA GLN A 10 19.94 -28.15 -1.28
C GLN A 10 18.70 -28.03 -2.17
N PRO A 11 17.82 -27.05 -1.96
CA PRO A 11 16.66 -26.84 -2.82
C PRO A 11 17.10 -26.56 -4.27
N LYS A 12 16.76 -27.46 -5.20
CA LYS A 12 17.11 -27.42 -6.64
C LYS A 12 16.71 -26.13 -7.38
N HIS A 13 15.84 -25.31 -6.79
CA HIS A 13 15.13 -24.23 -7.47
C HIS A 13 15.31 -22.86 -6.80
N ARG A 14 16.43 -22.63 -6.11
CA ARG A 14 16.78 -21.31 -5.55
C ARG A 14 16.77 -20.17 -6.59
N LYS A 15 16.97 -20.49 -7.88
CA LYS A 15 17.07 -19.55 -9.00
C LYS A 15 15.88 -19.61 -9.99
N LYS A 16 14.66 -19.98 -9.58
CA LYS A 16 13.53 -19.95 -10.52
C LYS A 16 13.19 -18.49 -10.91
N PRO A 17 13.37 -18.10 -12.18
CA PRO A 17 13.05 -16.75 -12.62
C PRO A 17 11.54 -16.53 -12.61
N THR A 18 11.08 -15.36 -12.16
CA THR A 18 9.65 -14.98 -12.15
C THR A 18 9.18 -14.37 -13.47
N ALA A 19 9.93 -14.58 -14.56
CA ALA A 19 9.67 -13.97 -15.86
C ALA A 19 8.30 -14.38 -16.44
N GLN A 20 7.89 -15.64 -16.25
CA GLN A 20 6.58 -16.11 -16.72
C GLN A 20 5.43 -15.45 -15.96
N GLU A 21 5.53 -15.35 -14.64
CA GLU A 21 4.54 -14.69 -13.78
C GLU A 21 4.43 -13.21 -14.13
N GLU A 22 5.58 -12.53 -14.29
CA GLU A 22 5.64 -11.12 -14.69
C GLU A 22 4.99 -10.91 -16.07
N ASN A 23 5.34 -11.72 -17.07
CA ASN A 23 4.74 -11.62 -18.40
C ASN A 23 3.23 -11.87 -18.39
N THR A 24 2.77 -12.84 -17.58
CA THR A 24 1.34 -13.13 -17.43
C THR A 24 0.62 -11.92 -16.85
N LEU A 25 1.15 -11.32 -15.77
CA LEU A 25 0.57 -10.12 -15.16
C LEU A 25 0.56 -8.93 -16.13
N ARG A 26 1.67 -8.68 -16.85
CA ARG A 26 1.76 -7.62 -17.87
C ARG A 26 0.77 -7.81 -19.01
N ALA A 27 0.41 -9.05 -19.34
CA ALA A 27 -0.57 -9.35 -20.39
C ALA A 27 -2.03 -9.10 -19.95
N VAL A 28 -2.31 -8.97 -18.65
CA VAL A 28 -3.67 -8.77 -18.13
C VAL A 28 -4.23 -7.39 -18.52
N SER A 29 -3.48 -6.33 -18.23
CA SER A 29 -3.89 -4.96 -18.58
C SER A 29 -2.72 -3.99 -18.59
N LYS A 30 -2.92 -2.84 -19.24
CA LYS A 30 -1.94 -1.75 -19.27
C LYS A 30 -1.71 -1.13 -17.89
N GLU A 31 -2.75 -1.07 -17.05
CA GLU A 31 -2.64 -0.57 -15.67
C GLU A 31 -1.74 -1.46 -14.81
N VAL A 32 -1.88 -2.79 -14.97
CA VAL A 32 -1.04 -3.76 -14.25
C VAL A 32 0.42 -3.62 -14.69
N ALA A 33 0.66 -3.43 -15.99
CA ALA A 33 2.00 -3.18 -16.51
C ALA A 33 2.60 -1.89 -15.94
N ALA A 34 1.83 -0.79 -15.94
CA ALA A 34 2.28 0.49 -15.38
C ALA A 34 2.58 0.39 -13.87
N TYR A 35 1.75 -0.35 -13.12
CA TYR A 35 2.02 -0.62 -11.71
C TYR A 35 3.28 -1.45 -11.50
N LEU A 36 3.51 -2.48 -12.33
CA LEU A 36 4.73 -3.29 -12.26
C LEU A 36 5.98 -2.46 -12.57
N ASP A 37 5.93 -1.58 -13.56
CA ASP A 37 7.07 -0.71 -13.89
C ASP A 37 7.40 0.20 -12.69
N PHE A 38 6.39 0.82 -12.07
CA PHE A 38 6.57 1.59 -10.83
C PHE A 38 7.08 0.76 -9.64
N ALA A 39 6.47 -0.41 -9.38
CA ALA A 39 6.75 -1.17 -8.16
C ALA A 39 8.09 -1.91 -8.20
N LEU A 40 8.65 -2.14 -9.39
CA LEU A 40 9.88 -2.89 -9.61
C LEU A 40 11.14 -2.03 -9.78
N GLU A 41 11.01 -0.72 -10.04
CA GLU A 41 12.13 0.20 -10.26
C GLU A 41 13.27 0.10 -9.22
N PRO A 42 13.02 0.07 -7.90
CA PRO A 42 14.10 0.04 -6.90
C PRO A 42 14.42 -1.36 -6.34
N LYS A 43 13.74 -2.43 -6.79
CA LYS A 43 13.76 -3.73 -6.07
C LYS A 43 14.65 -4.75 -6.78
N GLY A 44 15.86 -4.96 -6.26
CA GLY A 44 16.77 -6.06 -6.66
C GLY A 44 16.24 -7.45 -6.26
N ILE A 45 16.88 -8.13 -5.30
CA ILE A 45 16.52 -9.52 -4.90
C ILE A 45 15.05 -9.65 -4.42
N ARG A 46 14.46 -8.56 -3.90
CA ARG A 46 13.05 -8.52 -3.46
C ARG A 46 12.03 -8.50 -4.62
N LYS A 47 12.45 -8.24 -5.87
CA LYS A 47 11.56 -8.27 -7.06
C LYS A 47 10.86 -9.61 -7.22
N HIS A 48 11.60 -10.72 -7.09
CA HIS A 48 11.02 -12.05 -7.28
C HIS A 48 9.98 -12.40 -6.21
N ARG A 49 10.22 -12.00 -4.96
CA ARG A 49 9.25 -12.20 -3.88
C ARG A 49 7.97 -11.42 -4.17
N PHE A 50 8.12 -10.15 -4.53
CA PHE A 50 6.99 -9.27 -4.82
C PHE A 50 6.15 -9.77 -6.01
N ILE A 51 6.79 -10.18 -7.12
CA ILE A 51 6.07 -10.72 -8.28
C ILE A 51 5.28 -11.97 -7.91
N ARG A 52 5.87 -12.87 -7.11
CA ARG A 52 5.18 -14.09 -6.67
C ARG A 52 3.98 -13.76 -5.82
N GLU A 53 4.14 -12.89 -4.82
CA GLU A 53 3.04 -12.48 -3.95
C GLU A 53 1.92 -11.81 -4.74
N LEU A 54 2.26 -10.91 -5.66
CA LEU A 54 1.29 -10.26 -6.54
C LEU A 54 0.60 -11.25 -7.48
N PHE A 55 1.31 -12.23 -8.03
CA PHE A 55 0.74 -13.27 -8.86
C PHE A 55 -0.19 -14.20 -8.07
N GLN A 56 0.15 -14.51 -6.81
CA GLN A 56 -0.76 -15.25 -5.93
C GLN A 56 -2.02 -14.44 -5.63
N LEU A 57 -1.90 -13.13 -5.42
CA LEU A 57 -3.05 -12.25 -5.22
C LEU A 57 -3.96 -12.24 -6.47
N TYR A 58 -3.38 -12.11 -7.66
CA TYR A 58 -4.09 -12.21 -8.94
C TYR A 58 -4.87 -13.52 -9.07
N ARG A 59 -4.30 -14.66 -8.66
CA ARG A 59 -4.96 -15.97 -8.72
C ARG A 59 -6.10 -16.13 -7.71
N LYS A 60 -6.11 -15.37 -6.62
CA LYS A 60 -7.13 -15.45 -5.56
C LYS A 60 -8.30 -14.50 -5.78
N LEU A 61 -8.09 -13.42 -6.54
CA LEU A 61 -9.08 -12.36 -6.73
C LEU A 61 -9.79 -12.47 -8.08
N ALA A 62 -11.03 -11.98 -8.12
CA ALA A 62 -11.69 -11.71 -9.39
C ALA A 62 -10.98 -10.57 -10.12
N LEU A 63 -10.80 -10.71 -11.44
CA LEU A 63 -10.13 -9.73 -12.30
C LEU A 63 -10.56 -8.26 -12.07
N PRO A 64 -11.86 -7.91 -11.97
CA PRO A 64 -12.25 -6.51 -11.78
C PRO A 64 -11.79 -5.93 -10.43
N VAL A 65 -11.81 -6.73 -9.36
CA VAL A 65 -11.34 -6.30 -8.04
C VAL A 65 -9.82 -6.12 -8.08
N PHE A 66 -9.11 -7.04 -8.73
CA PHE A 66 -7.67 -6.95 -8.89
C PHE A 66 -7.23 -5.66 -9.62
N LEU A 67 -7.89 -5.30 -10.71
CA LEU A 67 -7.58 -4.06 -11.43
C LEU A 67 -7.78 -2.82 -10.53
N GLN A 68 -8.92 -2.72 -9.84
CA GLN A 68 -9.20 -1.61 -8.92
C GLN A 68 -8.18 -1.52 -7.78
N THR A 69 -7.74 -2.66 -7.25
CA THR A 69 -6.70 -2.67 -6.21
C THR A 69 -5.40 -2.08 -6.69
N LEU A 70 -5.02 -2.39 -7.94
CA LEU A 70 -3.80 -1.90 -8.53
C LEU A 70 -3.89 -0.45 -8.98
N GLU A 71 -5.03 0.01 -9.50
CA GLU A 71 -5.27 1.42 -9.77
C GLU A 71 -5.11 2.26 -8.51
N ARG A 72 -5.71 1.81 -7.39
CA ARG A 72 -5.58 2.51 -6.10
C ARG A 72 -4.16 2.45 -5.57
N ALA A 73 -3.51 1.30 -5.63
CA ALA A 73 -2.12 1.14 -5.22
C ALA A 73 -1.19 2.05 -6.04
N LEU A 74 -1.41 2.15 -7.35
CA LEU A 74 -0.65 3.03 -8.24
C LEU A 74 -0.91 4.52 -7.93
N LYS A 75 -2.17 4.91 -7.73
CA LYS A 75 -2.57 6.29 -7.39
C LYS A 75 -1.86 6.79 -6.14
N TYR A 76 -1.76 5.96 -5.11
CA TYR A 76 -1.12 6.30 -3.84
C TYR A 76 0.34 5.83 -3.74
N ARG A 77 0.93 5.36 -4.85
CA ARG A 77 2.34 4.91 -4.92
C ARG A 77 2.70 3.86 -3.85
N ILE A 78 1.79 2.93 -3.60
CA ILE A 78 1.94 1.88 -2.59
C ILE A 78 2.80 0.76 -3.17
N THR A 79 3.85 0.37 -2.44
CA THR A 79 4.77 -0.70 -2.86
C THR A 79 4.81 -1.88 -1.89
N GLU A 80 4.16 -1.74 -0.73
CA GLU A 80 4.09 -2.76 0.32
C GLU A 80 2.94 -3.73 0.03
N MET A 81 3.26 -5.02 -0.04
CA MET A 81 2.31 -6.05 -0.43
C MET A 81 1.15 -6.19 0.57
N GLU A 82 1.43 -6.09 1.87
CA GLU A 82 0.40 -6.16 2.92
C GLU A 82 -0.67 -5.07 2.74
N THR A 83 -0.24 -3.87 2.33
CA THR A 83 -1.13 -2.74 2.09
C THR A 83 -1.98 -2.97 0.83
N VAL A 84 -1.41 -3.57 -0.22
CA VAL A 84 -2.17 -3.97 -1.41
C VAL A 84 -3.22 -5.03 -1.07
N GLU A 85 -2.88 -6.02 -0.25
CA GLU A 85 -3.84 -7.03 0.22
C GLU A 85 -4.97 -6.41 1.04
N ARG A 86 -4.66 -5.46 1.94
CA ARG A 86 -5.68 -4.72 2.70
C ARG A 86 -6.63 -3.93 1.79
N ILE A 87 -6.11 -3.31 0.72
CA ILE A 87 -6.96 -2.64 -0.28
C ILE A 87 -7.89 -3.65 -0.97
N ALA A 88 -7.40 -4.84 -1.31
CA ALA A 88 -8.23 -5.90 -1.88
C ALA A 88 -9.33 -6.36 -0.93
N VAL A 89 -8.99 -6.58 0.34
CA VAL A 89 -9.97 -6.91 1.38
C VAL A 89 -11.00 -5.80 1.52
N LEU A 90 -10.59 -4.53 1.47
CA LEU A 90 -11.49 -3.38 1.55
C LEU A 90 -12.51 -3.39 0.40
N TYR A 91 -12.07 -3.61 -0.84
CA TYR A 91 -12.98 -3.72 -1.99
C TYR A 91 -13.91 -4.94 -1.94
N LEU A 92 -13.43 -6.07 -1.41
CA LEU A 92 -14.25 -7.27 -1.24
C LEU A 92 -15.32 -7.10 -0.14
N SER A 93 -15.00 -6.39 0.94
CA SER A 93 -15.86 -6.26 2.12
C SER A 93 -16.91 -5.16 1.98
N HIS A 94 -16.54 -4.01 1.41
CA HIS A 94 -17.38 -2.81 1.43
C HIS A 94 -18.09 -2.53 0.11
N GLY A 95 -17.91 -3.37 -0.92
CA GLY A 95 -18.40 -3.07 -2.27
C GLY A 95 -17.79 -1.76 -2.80
N ARG A 96 -18.29 -1.25 -3.93
CA ARG A 96 -17.79 0.00 -4.51
C ARG A 96 -18.13 1.20 -3.61
N TYR A 97 -17.23 1.54 -2.69
CA TYR A 97 -17.25 2.85 -2.05
C TYR A 97 -16.67 3.87 -3.03
N GLU A 98 -17.56 4.58 -3.71
CA GLU A 98 -17.19 5.89 -4.26
C GLU A 98 -16.97 6.81 -3.07
N THR A 99 -15.72 7.03 -2.67
CA THR A 99 -15.40 8.11 -1.74
C THR A 99 -15.78 9.40 -2.43
N PRO A 100 -16.76 10.17 -1.89
CA PRO A 100 -17.12 11.44 -2.48
C PRO A 100 -15.86 12.32 -2.51
N SER A 101 -15.57 12.90 -3.67
CA SER A 101 -14.61 14.00 -3.76
C SER A 101 -15.22 15.16 -2.97
N VAL A 102 -14.69 15.43 -1.78
CA VAL A 102 -15.12 16.58 -1.00
C VAL A 102 -14.45 17.80 -1.62
N ASP A 103 -15.17 18.51 -2.48
CA ASP A 103 -14.78 19.86 -2.86
C ASP A 103 -14.95 20.76 -1.63
N ILE A 104 -13.83 21.17 -1.05
CA ILE A 104 -13.82 22.14 0.04
C ILE A 104 -14.25 23.47 -0.57
N ASN A 105 -15.49 23.89 -0.34
CA ASN A 105 -15.97 25.18 -0.80
C ASN A 105 -15.21 26.30 -0.08
N GLU A 106 -14.25 26.94 -0.76
CA GLU A 106 -13.40 28.03 -0.26
C GLU A 106 -14.18 29.21 0.36
N GLU A 107 -15.47 29.35 0.05
CA GLU A 107 -16.39 30.30 0.69
C GLU A 107 -16.54 30.06 2.21
N PHE A 108 -16.08 28.93 2.75
CA PHE A 108 -15.97 28.76 4.20
C PHE A 108 -15.14 29.86 4.86
N GLN A 109 -14.19 30.47 4.14
CA GLN A 109 -13.32 31.54 4.65
C GLN A 109 -14.05 32.86 4.90
N THR A 110 -15.21 33.08 4.28
CA THR A 110 -16.01 34.31 4.44
C THR A 110 -17.13 34.16 5.48
N ARG A 111 -17.34 32.96 6.03
CA ARG A 111 -18.39 32.70 7.02
C ARG A 111 -18.11 33.46 8.32
N PRO A 112 -19.14 34.07 8.95
CA PRO A 112 -18.95 34.84 10.19
C PRO A 112 -18.37 33.98 11.32
N SER A 113 -18.82 32.73 11.44
CA SER A 113 -18.29 31.77 12.43
C SER A 113 -16.82 31.41 12.21
N TYR A 114 -16.36 31.38 10.96
CA TYR A 114 -14.95 31.16 10.63
C TYR A 114 -14.10 32.39 10.96
N LEU A 115 -14.59 33.59 10.64
CA LEU A 115 -13.90 34.86 10.96
C LEU A 115 -13.79 35.10 12.47
N GLU A 116 -14.83 34.74 13.22
CA GLU A 116 -14.86 34.80 14.68
C GLU A 116 -13.83 33.83 15.28
N GLY A 117 -13.78 32.58 14.79
CA GLY A 117 -12.81 31.58 15.26
C GLY A 117 -11.37 31.79 14.78
N ARG A 118 -11.15 32.53 13.67
CA ARG A 118 -9.80 32.84 13.15
C ARG A 118 -9.04 33.82 14.06
N LEU A 119 -9.75 34.60 14.85
CA LEU A 119 -9.17 35.55 15.81
C LEU A 119 -8.92 34.94 17.19
N SER A 120 -9.30 33.68 17.40
CA SER A 120 -8.95 32.97 18.62
C SER A 120 -7.44 32.73 18.63
N ASP A 121 -6.80 32.97 19.78
CA ASP A 121 -5.42 32.57 20.02
C ASP A 121 -5.26 31.07 19.77
N ASP A 122 -4.04 30.68 19.40
CA ASP A 122 -3.68 29.27 19.27
C ASP A 122 -4.06 28.54 20.56
N VAL A 123 -4.73 27.40 20.41
CA VAL A 123 -5.07 26.56 21.56
C VAL A 123 -3.77 26.11 22.20
N ASP A 124 -3.62 26.34 23.51
CA ASP A 124 -2.47 25.82 24.25
C ASP A 124 -2.55 24.28 24.31
N LEU A 125 -1.76 23.63 23.47
CA LEU A 125 -1.69 22.17 23.37
C LEU A 125 -0.71 21.56 24.38
N SER A 126 -0.05 22.35 25.23
CA SER A 126 0.92 21.86 26.23
C SER A 126 0.32 20.87 27.25
N ILE A 127 -1.01 20.85 27.36
CA ILE A 127 -1.75 19.85 28.15
C ILE A 127 -1.56 18.44 27.56
N TYR A 128 -1.55 18.31 26.24
CA TYR A 128 -1.35 17.03 25.57
C TYR A 128 0.11 16.59 25.60
N ASP A 129 1.05 17.53 25.54
CA ASP A 129 2.48 17.23 25.73
C ASP A 129 2.73 16.57 27.10
N LYS A 130 2.09 17.08 28.17
CA LYS A 130 2.16 16.47 29.51
C LYS A 130 1.55 15.07 29.60
N ILE A 131 0.44 14.84 28.89
CA ILE A 131 -0.24 13.54 28.89
C ILE A 131 0.61 12.49 28.14
N LEU A 132 1.28 12.90 27.06
CA LEU A 132 2.19 12.03 26.32
C LEU A 132 3.44 11.70 27.13
N ASP A 133 3.98 12.66 27.87
CA ASP A 133 5.15 12.46 28.74
C ASP A 133 4.84 11.61 29.99
N GLU A 134 3.58 11.55 30.45
CA GLU A 134 3.16 10.75 31.62
C GLU A 134 2.86 9.28 31.28
N ASP A 135 2.59 8.92 30.01
CA ASP A 135 2.25 7.54 29.58
C ASP A 135 3.48 6.72 29.14
N ASP A 136 4.65 7.35 28.99
CA ASP A 136 5.94 6.71 28.67
C ASP A 136 6.73 6.27 29.94
N GLY A 137 6.08 6.30 31.10
CA GLY A 137 6.71 6.16 32.42
C GLY A 137 6.09 5.11 33.34
N GLU A 138 5.80 3.89 32.87
CA GLU A 138 5.84 2.64 33.68
C GLU A 138 5.88 1.36 32.83
#